data_AF-A0A0C9YLL0-F1
#
_entry.id   AF-A0A0C9YLL0-F1
#
_cell.length_a   1.000
_cell.length_b   1.000
_cell.length_c   1.000
_cell.angle_alpha   90.00
_cell.angle_beta   90.00
_cell.angle_gamma   90.00
#
_symmetry.space_group_name_H-M   'P 1'
#
loop_
_entity.id
_entity.type
_entity.pdbx_description
1 polymer ?
#
loop_
_entity_poly.entity_id
_entity_poly.type
_entity_poly.pdbx_seq_one_letter_code
_entity_poly.pdbx_strand_id
1 'polypeptide(L)'
;MNEALTDRINKKKLPEGTVVTLVILSSDKMTLSQFSGDKKAWPVYLTIRNISKDIRCQVLAHAMLLIGYLPVSKLECFHKKTWSLARYCLFHHAMSLLLHPLVDAGHQGKEMVCVDGYLHWVHPILTAHIANFPEQCLVGCNKESHCPHCLVQSNRHG
;
A
#
# COMPACT_ATOMS: atom_id res chain seq x y z
N MET A 1 34.34 -2.54 -16.27
CA MET A 1 33.95 -2.09 -14.92
C MET A 1 32.55 -2.62 -14.62
N ASN A 2 32.45 -3.96 -14.64
CA ASN A 2 31.25 -4.77 -14.42
C ASN A 2 31.64 -5.65 -13.23
N GLU A 3 30.95 -5.51 -12.09
CA GLU A 3 30.82 -6.51 -11.01
C GLU A 3 30.32 -5.88 -9.69
N ALA A 4 30.42 -4.56 -9.49
CA ALA A 4 30.16 -3.95 -8.17
C ALA A 4 28.69 -3.52 -7.90
N LEU A 5 27.75 -3.69 -8.82
CA LEU A 5 26.35 -3.25 -8.65
C LEU A 5 25.36 -4.40 -8.39
N THR A 6 25.79 -5.66 -8.49
CA THR A 6 24.93 -6.83 -8.29
C THR A 6 24.88 -7.31 -6.83
N ASP A 7 25.71 -6.77 -5.94
CA ASP A 7 25.93 -7.27 -4.56
C ASP A 7 25.00 -6.69 -3.47
N ARG A 8 24.09 -5.74 -3.80
CA ARG A 8 23.20 -5.12 -2.80
C ARG A 8 21.81 -5.74 -2.66
N ILE A 9 21.51 -6.80 -3.41
CA ILE A 9 20.33 -7.64 -3.15
C ILE A 9 20.86 -8.95 -2.59
N ASN A 10 21.17 -8.95 -1.30
CA ASN A 10 21.47 -10.16 -0.55
C ASN A 10 20.19 -11.01 -0.53
N LYS A 11 19.97 -11.81 -1.58
CA LYS A 11 18.88 -12.78 -1.70
C LYS A 11 19.16 -13.87 -0.67
N LYS A 12 18.79 -13.62 0.59
CA LYS A 12 18.55 -14.72 1.53
C LYS A 12 17.51 -15.60 0.85
N LYS A 13 17.94 -16.77 0.37
CA LYS A 13 17.01 -17.77 -0.16
C LYS A 13 16.05 -18.10 0.99
N LEU A 14 14.76 -18.05 0.69
CA LEU A 14 13.76 -18.52 1.63
C LEU A 14 14.04 -20.01 1.92
N PRO A 15 13.69 -20.50 3.12
CA PRO A 15 13.87 -21.91 3.45
C PRO A 15 13.12 -22.79 2.43
N GLU A 16 13.69 -23.95 2.11
CA GLU A 16 13.01 -24.93 1.26
C GLU A 16 11.68 -25.35 1.90
N GLY A 17 10.65 -25.50 1.07
CA GLY A 17 9.29 -25.84 1.53
C GLY A 17 8.43 -24.64 1.97
N THR A 18 8.90 -23.40 1.82
CA THR A 18 8.11 -22.20 2.11
C THR A 18 7.40 -21.66 0.85
N VAL A 19 6.25 -21.01 1.05
CA VAL A 19 5.41 -20.44 -0.02
C VAL A 19 5.45 -18.92 0.05
N VAL A 20 5.50 -18.26 -1.11
CA VAL A 20 5.41 -16.80 -1.19
C VAL A 20 4.02 -16.40 -1.66
N THR A 21 3.35 -15.55 -0.89
CA THR A 21 2.06 -14.96 -1.27
C THR A 21 2.25 -13.49 -1.55
N LEU A 22 1.78 -13.03 -2.70
CA LEU A 22 1.93 -11.62 -3.07
C LEU A 22 0.65 -10.87 -2.72
N VAL A 23 0.82 -9.73 -2.07
CA VAL A 23 -0.27 -8.94 -1.51
C VAL A 23 -0.33 -7.59 -2.21
N ILE A 24 -1.55 -7.17 -2.56
CA ILE A 24 -1.85 -5.90 -3.19
C ILE A 24 -2.69 -5.08 -2.23
N LEU A 25 -2.31 -3.81 -2.04
CA LEU A 25 -3.09 -2.84 -1.30
C LEU A 25 -3.92 -1.99 -2.26
N SER A 26 -5.07 -1.54 -1.78
CA SER A 26 -5.88 -0.51 -2.42
C SER A 26 -6.35 0.47 -1.37
N SER A 27 -6.34 1.75 -1.67
CA SER A 27 -6.89 2.76 -0.78
C SER A 27 -7.62 3.80 -1.61
N ASP A 28 -8.85 4.11 -1.23
CA ASP A 28 -9.64 5.15 -1.87
C ASP A 28 -10.25 6.05 -0.80
N LYS A 29 -10.10 7.36 -0.96
CA LYS A 29 -10.59 8.32 0.02
C LYS A 29 -12.06 8.61 -0.26
N MET A 30 -12.94 8.05 0.56
CA MET A 30 -14.39 8.20 0.42
C MET A 30 -14.95 9.32 1.32
N THR A 31 -15.87 10.12 0.77
CA THR A 31 -16.64 11.09 1.57
C THR A 31 -17.91 10.39 2.07
N LEU A 32 -18.11 10.34 3.40
CA LEU A 32 -19.21 9.59 4.02
C LEU A 32 -20.56 10.33 3.98
N SER A 33 -20.57 11.67 4.03
CA SER A 33 -21.78 12.49 3.79
C SER A 33 -21.42 13.95 3.49
N GLN A 34 -22.18 14.60 2.59
CA GLN A 34 -22.08 16.05 2.35
C GLN A 34 -22.99 16.87 3.27
N PHE A 35 -24.01 16.25 3.89
CA PHE A 35 -25.08 16.96 4.61
C PHE A 35 -25.01 16.87 6.14
N SER A 36 -24.09 16.09 6.72
CA SER A 36 -24.00 15.92 8.18
C SER A 36 -22.55 15.90 8.71
N GLY A 37 -21.77 16.89 8.25
CA GLY A 37 -20.51 17.27 8.91
C GLY A 37 -19.22 16.72 8.29
N ASP A 38 -19.05 16.79 6.97
CA ASP A 38 -17.78 16.60 6.24
C ASP A 38 -16.92 15.41 6.71
N LYS A 39 -17.55 14.30 7.09
CA LYS A 39 -16.83 13.12 7.57
C LYS A 39 -16.21 12.42 6.37
N LYS A 40 -14.89 12.32 6.38
CA LYS A 40 -14.11 11.61 5.35
C LYS A 40 -13.54 10.35 5.97
N ALA A 41 -13.71 9.22 5.30
CA ALA A 41 -13.06 7.97 5.65
C ALA A 41 -12.06 7.60 4.57
N TRP A 42 -11.00 6.92 4.99
CA TRP A 42 -9.96 6.48 4.08
C TRP A 42 -9.64 5.01 4.34
N PRO A 43 -10.48 4.09 3.84
CA PRO A 43 -10.23 2.67 3.98
C PRO A 43 -8.97 2.22 3.24
N VAL A 44 -8.29 1.24 3.83
CA VAL A 44 -7.20 0.49 3.21
C VAL A 44 -7.65 -0.96 3.08
N TYR A 45 -7.67 -1.44 1.85
CA TYR A 45 -8.02 -2.81 1.50
C TYR A 45 -6.78 -3.60 1.11
N LEU A 46 -6.83 -4.91 1.35
CA LEU A 46 -5.79 -5.88 1.06
C LEU A 46 -6.38 -7.02 0.23
N THR A 47 -5.65 -7.47 -0.78
CA THR A 47 -6.02 -8.63 -1.61
C THR A 47 -4.78 -9.43 -2.00
N ILE A 48 -4.99 -10.69 -2.38
CA ILE A 48 -3.92 -11.58 -2.84
C ILE A 48 -3.81 -11.47 -4.36
N ARG A 49 -2.58 -11.39 -4.88
CA ARG A 49 -2.29 -11.25 -6.31
C ARG A 49 -2.82 -12.42 -7.15
N ASN A 50 -2.96 -13.60 -6.57
CA ASN A 50 -3.44 -14.80 -7.25
C ASN A 50 -4.92 -14.72 -7.66
N ILE A 51 -5.67 -13.73 -7.17
CA ILE A 51 -7.06 -13.51 -7.57
C ILE A 51 -7.08 -12.64 -8.84
N SER A 52 -7.81 -13.10 -9.87
CA SER A 52 -7.94 -12.36 -11.12
C SER A 52 -8.52 -10.97 -10.88
N LYS A 53 -8.19 -10.02 -11.76
CA LYS A 53 -8.70 -8.64 -11.64
C LYS A 53 -10.22 -8.60 -11.66
N ASP A 54 -10.85 -9.39 -12.54
CA ASP A 54 -12.30 -9.39 -12.71
C ASP A 54 -13.00 -9.86 -11.43
N ILE A 55 -12.47 -10.89 -10.77
CA ILE A 55 -12.98 -11.36 -9.48
C ILE A 55 -12.76 -10.29 -8.39
N ARG A 56 -11.60 -9.62 -8.37
CA ARG A 56 -11.34 -8.52 -7.41
C ARG A 56 -12.31 -7.35 -7.58
N CYS A 57 -12.77 -7.08 -8.80
CA CYS A 57 -13.73 -6.03 -9.08
C CYS A 57 -15.20 -6.43 -8.80
N GLN A 58 -15.47 -7.70 -8.49
CA GLN A 58 -16.80 -8.17 -8.10
C GLN A 58 -17.05 -7.93 -6.62
N VAL A 59 -18.03 -7.09 -6.31
CA VAL A 59 -18.41 -6.74 -4.93
C VAL A 59 -18.77 -7.97 -4.10
N LEU A 60 -19.44 -8.96 -4.69
CA LEU A 60 -19.89 -10.16 -4.00
C LEU A 60 -18.80 -11.23 -3.81
N ALA A 61 -17.66 -11.12 -4.49
CA ALA A 61 -16.59 -12.12 -4.44
C ALA A 61 -15.76 -12.05 -3.16
N HIS A 62 -15.94 -11.02 -2.32
CA HIS A 62 -15.19 -10.81 -1.07
C HIS A 62 -13.67 -10.94 -1.26
N ALA A 63 -13.18 -10.61 -2.45
CA ALA A 63 -11.79 -10.76 -2.86
C ALA A 63 -10.87 -9.66 -2.29
N MET A 64 -11.43 -8.68 -1.58
CA MET A 64 -10.71 -7.59 -0.93
C MET A 64 -11.13 -7.52 0.55
N LEU A 65 -10.14 -7.50 1.43
CA LEU A 65 -10.34 -7.40 2.87
C LEU A 65 -10.03 -5.97 3.34
N LEU A 66 -10.95 -5.33 4.05
CA LEU A 66 -10.67 -4.06 4.72
C LEU A 66 -9.77 -4.30 5.94
N ILE A 67 -8.56 -3.73 5.93
CA ILE A 67 -7.58 -3.92 7.02
C ILE A 67 -7.52 -2.74 7.99
N GLY A 68 -8.00 -1.55 7.59
CA GLY A 68 -8.06 -0.41 8.48
C GLY A 68 -8.49 0.88 7.81
N TYR A 69 -8.62 1.94 8.62
CA TYR A 69 -8.91 3.29 8.17
C TYR A 69 -7.75 4.22 8.50
N LEU A 70 -7.33 5.03 7.52
CA LEU A 70 -6.30 6.03 7.73
C LEU A 70 -6.90 7.29 8.38
N PRO A 71 -6.12 7.98 9.24
CA PRO A 71 -6.58 9.19 9.88
C PRO A 71 -6.75 10.31 8.84
N VAL A 72 -7.93 10.95 8.85
CA VAL A 72 -8.19 12.16 8.07
C VAL A 72 -8.28 13.34 9.03
N SER A 73 -7.17 14.09 9.14
CA SER A 73 -7.09 15.28 10.00
C SER A 73 -6.91 16.54 9.15
N LYS A 74 -7.49 17.65 9.62
CA LYS A 74 -7.27 18.99 9.06
C LYS A 74 -5.89 19.56 9.42
N LEU A 75 -5.19 18.95 10.39
CA LEU A 75 -3.83 19.33 10.83
C LEU A 75 -3.69 20.82 11.20
N GLU A 76 -4.74 21.39 11.80
CA GLU A 76 -4.82 22.83 12.16
C GLU A 76 -3.76 23.25 13.17
N CYS A 77 -3.14 22.30 13.88
CA CYS A 77 -2.01 22.54 14.78
C CYS A 77 -0.68 22.87 14.06
N PHE A 78 -0.60 22.69 12.75
CA PHE A 78 0.59 23.03 11.95
C PHE A 78 0.39 24.36 11.21
N HIS A 79 1.49 25.02 10.83
CA HIS A 79 1.42 26.14 9.90
C HIS A 79 1.01 25.67 8.50
N LYS A 80 0.19 26.47 7.79
CA LYS A 80 -0.30 26.14 6.43
C LYS A 80 0.81 25.71 5.45
N LYS A 81 2.01 26.28 5.57
CA LYS A 81 3.17 25.94 4.74
C LYS A 81 3.67 24.50 4.93
N THR A 82 3.45 23.90 6.09
CA THR A 82 3.93 22.55 6.44
C THR A 82 2.81 21.50 6.42
N TRP A 83 1.57 21.89 6.08
CA TRP A 83 0.42 20.97 6.07
C TRP A 83 0.60 19.78 5.14
N SER A 84 1.15 19.99 3.94
CA SER A 84 1.37 18.91 2.97
C SER A 84 2.37 17.88 3.50
N LEU A 85 3.49 18.34 4.04
CA LEU A 85 4.51 17.49 4.65
C LEU A 85 3.96 16.72 5.84
N ALA A 86 3.28 17.41 6.77
CA ALA A 86 2.67 16.77 7.92
C ALA A 86 1.63 15.70 7.51
N ARG A 87 0.87 15.95 6.44
CA ARG A 87 -0.06 14.97 5.85
C ARG A 87 0.67 13.74 5.32
N TYR A 88 1.79 13.91 4.59
CA TYR A 88 2.59 12.79 4.12
C TYR A 88 3.18 11.99 5.29
N CYS A 89 3.76 12.66 6.28
CA CYS A 89 4.30 11.99 7.46
C CYS A 89 3.23 11.21 8.23
N LEU A 90 2.05 11.80 8.45
CA LEU A 90 0.93 11.12 9.10
C LEU A 90 0.48 9.89 8.32
N PHE A 91 0.35 10.02 6.99
CA PHE A 91 -0.01 8.89 6.12
C PHE A 91 0.99 7.75 6.23
N HIS A 92 2.30 8.02 6.05
CA HIS A 92 3.32 6.99 6.10
C HIS A 92 3.48 6.37 7.48
N HIS A 93 3.33 7.16 8.55
CA HIS A 93 3.34 6.64 9.91
C HIS A 93 2.16 5.70 10.16
N ALA A 94 0.95 6.10 9.77
CA ALA A 94 -0.24 5.27 9.90
C ALA A 94 -0.14 3.98 9.06
N MET A 95 0.32 4.07 7.82
CA MET A 95 0.57 2.91 6.96
C MET A 95 1.64 1.98 7.54
N SER A 96 2.71 2.52 8.13
CA SER A 96 3.75 1.73 8.79
C SER A 96 3.20 0.93 9.96
N LEU A 97 2.34 1.55 10.79
CA LEU A 97 1.69 0.85 11.90
C LEU A 97 0.73 -0.22 11.41
N LEU A 98 -0.09 0.11 10.40
CA LEU A 98 -1.08 -0.80 9.84
C LEU A 98 -0.44 -2.03 9.18
N LEU A 99 0.68 -1.84 8.48
CA LEU A 99 1.36 -2.91 7.75
C LEU A 99 2.44 -3.63 8.56
N HIS A 100 2.76 -3.19 9.78
CA HIS A 100 3.77 -3.83 10.62
C HIS A 100 3.57 -5.35 10.76
N PRO A 101 2.35 -5.87 11.03
CA PRO A 101 2.14 -7.32 11.13
C PRO A 101 2.40 -8.05 9.80
N LEU A 102 2.11 -7.40 8.67
CA LEU A 102 2.36 -7.95 7.33
C LEU A 102 3.86 -8.00 7.04
N VAL A 103 4.60 -6.96 7.42
CA VAL A 103 6.07 -6.89 7.26
C VAL A 103 6.76 -7.96 8.12
N ASP A 104 6.33 -8.12 9.37
CA ASP A 104 6.85 -9.17 10.25
C ASP A 104 6.59 -10.56 9.67
N ALA A 105 5.35 -10.82 9.22
CA ALA A 105 4.99 -12.07 8.57
C ALA A 105 5.76 -12.29 7.26
N GLY A 106 6.04 -11.24 6.49
CA GLY A 106 6.85 -11.34 5.27
C GLY A 106 8.30 -11.77 5.55
N HIS A 107 8.90 -11.28 6.64
CA HIS A 107 10.26 -11.63 7.03
C HIS A 107 10.35 -13.01 7.70
N GLN A 108 9.49 -13.28 8.68
CA GLN A 108 9.56 -14.49 9.50
C GLN A 108 8.82 -15.67 8.85
N GLY A 109 7.87 -15.37 7.97
CA GLY A 109 6.86 -16.32 7.52
C GLY A 109 5.81 -16.55 8.61
N LYS A 110 4.64 -17.02 8.20
CA LYS A 110 3.56 -17.41 9.10
C LYS A 110 2.88 -18.64 8.56
N GLU A 111 2.50 -19.53 9.46
CA GLU A 111 1.69 -20.69 9.11
C GLU A 111 0.29 -20.23 8.66
N MET A 112 -0.12 -20.66 7.46
CA MET A 112 -1.42 -20.33 6.87
C MET A 112 -2.02 -21.56 6.20
N VAL A 113 -3.35 -21.71 6.31
CA VAL A 113 -4.09 -22.74 5.57
C VAL A 113 -4.23 -22.28 4.11
N CYS A 114 -3.76 -23.10 3.17
CA CYS A 114 -3.90 -22.85 1.75
C CYS A 114 -5.20 -23.45 1.18
N VAL A 115 -5.47 -23.17 -0.09
CA VAL A 115 -6.72 -23.60 -0.78
C VAL A 115 -6.84 -25.13 -0.88
N ASP A 116 -5.72 -25.83 -0.83
CA ASP A 116 -5.64 -27.29 -0.78
C ASP A 116 -5.97 -27.88 0.61
N GLY A 117 -6.20 -27.03 1.61
CA GLY A 117 -6.50 -27.44 2.98
C GLY A 117 -5.28 -27.73 3.84
N TYR A 118 -4.07 -27.61 3.29
CA TYR A 118 -2.82 -27.88 4.02
C TYR A 118 -2.22 -26.60 4.61
N LEU A 119 -1.53 -26.77 5.73
CA LEU A 119 -0.75 -25.71 6.38
C LEU A 119 0.57 -25.53 5.65
N HIS A 120 0.82 -24.31 5.20
CA HIS A 120 2.08 -23.91 4.59
C HIS A 120 2.73 -22.81 5.40
N TRP A 121 4.06 -22.79 5.40
CA TRP A 121 4.82 -21.66 5.89
C TRP A 121 4.87 -20.57 4.82
N VAL A 122 4.06 -19.52 4.99
CA VAL A 122 3.82 -18.50 3.97
C VAL A 122 4.51 -17.19 4.32
N HIS A 123 5.23 -16.63 3.35
CA HIS A 123 5.81 -15.29 3.40
C HIS A 123 4.97 -14.33 2.54
N PRO A 124 4.06 -13.53 3.16
CA PRO A 124 3.34 -12.50 2.43
C PRO A 124 4.26 -11.32 2.09
N ILE A 125 4.32 -10.96 0.80
CA ILE A 125 5.14 -9.85 0.33
C ILE A 125 4.24 -8.81 -0.34
N LEU A 126 4.31 -7.57 0.14
CA LEU A 126 3.64 -6.44 -0.49
C LEU A 126 4.23 -6.19 -1.88
N THR A 127 3.42 -6.33 -2.93
CA THR A 127 3.89 -6.19 -4.33
C THR A 127 3.42 -4.91 -5.02
N ALA A 128 2.27 -4.36 -4.62
CA ALA A 128 1.70 -3.20 -5.28
C ALA A 128 0.72 -2.45 -4.36
N HIS A 129 0.63 -1.15 -4.55
CA HIS A 129 -0.41 -0.30 -3.97
C HIS A 129 -1.18 0.35 -5.12
N ILE A 130 -2.41 -0.11 -5.34
CA ILE A 130 -3.33 0.45 -6.32
C ILE A 130 -3.91 1.74 -5.75
N ALA A 131 -3.62 2.84 -6.42
CA ALA A 131 -4.05 4.16 -6.01
C ALA A 131 -4.40 5.01 -7.24
N ASN A 132 -5.34 5.90 -7.00
CA ASN A 132 -5.76 7.05 -7.79
C ASN A 132 -4.62 8.11 -7.84
N PHE A 133 -4.57 9.04 -8.80
CA PHE A 133 -3.40 9.91 -9.04
C PHE A 133 -2.95 10.76 -7.82
N PRO A 134 -3.84 11.47 -7.10
CA PRO A 134 -3.47 12.19 -5.88
C PRO A 134 -2.94 11.24 -4.79
N GLU A 135 -3.49 10.04 -4.69
CA GLU A 135 -3.05 9.00 -3.75
C GLU A 135 -1.71 8.39 -4.16
N GLN A 136 -1.43 8.22 -5.45
CA GLN A 136 -0.10 7.84 -5.95
C GLN A 136 0.94 8.91 -5.59
N CYS A 137 0.58 10.18 -5.76
CA CYS A 137 1.45 11.28 -5.34
C CYS A 137 1.70 11.25 -3.83
N LEU A 138 0.67 10.96 -3.03
CA LEU A 138 0.81 10.81 -1.59
C LEU A 138 1.70 9.62 -1.20
N VAL A 139 1.48 8.44 -1.79
CA VAL A 139 2.29 7.24 -1.55
C VAL A 139 3.74 7.45 -1.95
N GLY A 140 3.98 8.19 -3.04
CA GLY A 140 5.32 8.50 -3.54
C GLY A 140 5.99 9.72 -2.91
N CYS A 141 5.38 10.35 -1.89
CA CYS A 141 5.85 11.64 -1.34
C CYS A 141 6.04 12.74 -2.43
N ASN A 142 5.26 12.67 -3.50
CA ASN A 142 5.36 13.57 -4.63
C ASN A 142 4.32 14.70 -4.54
N LYS A 143 4.64 15.86 -5.13
CA LYS A 143 3.67 16.94 -5.30
C LYS A 143 2.67 16.56 -6.38
N GLU A 144 1.39 16.86 -6.15
CA GLU A 144 0.31 16.59 -7.11
C GLU A 144 0.48 17.32 -8.46
N SER A 145 1.37 18.32 -8.52
CA SER A 145 1.76 19.00 -9.77
C SER A 145 2.82 18.25 -10.61
N HIS A 146 3.30 17.10 -10.15
CA HIS A 146 4.33 16.30 -10.80
C HIS A 146 3.80 14.88 -11.04
N CYS A 147 4.24 14.25 -12.13
CA CYS A 147 3.92 12.84 -12.35
C CYS A 147 4.79 11.95 -11.45
N PRO A 148 4.23 11.05 -10.64
CA PRO A 148 5.00 10.14 -9.78
C PRO A 148 5.73 9.04 -10.59
N HIS A 149 5.41 8.89 -11.88
CA HIS A 149 6.01 7.90 -12.77
C HIS A 149 7.00 8.49 -13.78
N CYS A 150 6.83 9.76 -14.18
CA CYS A 150 7.65 10.36 -15.23
C CYS A 150 8.87 11.07 -14.64
N LEU A 151 10.01 10.93 -15.31
CA LEU A 151 11.24 11.70 -15.01
C LEU A 151 11.25 13.08 -15.68
N VAL A 152 10.16 13.45 -16.37
CA VAL A 152 10.04 14.71 -17.10
C VAL A 152 9.90 15.86 -16.10
N GLN A 153 10.71 16.91 -16.29
CA GLN A 153 10.63 18.11 -15.48
C GLN A 153 9.30 18.82 -15.70
N SER A 154 8.71 19.38 -14.64
CA SER A 154 7.40 20.04 -14.67
C SER A 154 7.32 21.22 -15.65
N ASN A 155 8.44 21.78 -16.09
CA ASN A 155 8.49 22.84 -17.10
C ASN A 155 8.36 22.34 -18.55
N ARG A 156 8.31 21.02 -18.79
CA ARG A 156 8.14 20.42 -20.11
C ARG A 156 6.85 19.61 -20.15
N HIS A 157 5.72 20.32 -20.09
CA HIS A 157 4.43 19.73 -20.43
C HIS A 157 4.38 19.52 -21.95
N GLY A 158 4.06 18.29 -22.37
CA GLY A 158 3.81 17.94 -23.78
C GLY A 158 2.36 18.19 -24.17
#